data_AF-A0A8T5KYU2-F1
#
_entry.id   AF-A0A8T5KYU2-F1
#
_cell.length_a   1.000
_cell.length_b   1.000
_cell.length_c   1.000
_cell.angle_alpha   90.00
_cell.angle_beta   90.00
_cell.angle_gamma   90.00
#
_symmetry.space_group_name_H-M   'P 1'
#
loop_
_entity.id
_entity.type
_entity.pdbx_description
1 polymer ?
#
loop_
_entity_poly.entity_id
_entity_poly.type
_entity_poly.pdbx_seq_one_letter_code
_entity_poly.pdbx_strand_id
1 'polypeptide(L)'
;MKTKCPFCKKLSAVKQGYRKNKTGKKQKYQCLECGKWFIEDDGFKRMRHKPEDIVRAVSLHSDGMSLFKTKNHIWQHDGVKVTKRTISQWTKKYSNFLKSDN
;
A
#
# COMPACT_ATOMS: atom_id res chain seq x y z
N MET A 1 -11.50 -19.80 -7.29
CA MET A 1 -10.05 -19.51 -7.30
C MET A 1 -9.45 -19.80 -5.93
N LYS A 2 -8.47 -20.70 -5.83
CA LYS A 2 -7.71 -20.93 -4.60
C LYS A 2 -6.52 -19.98 -4.56
N THR A 3 -6.34 -19.26 -3.46
CA THR A 3 -5.25 -18.27 -3.32
C THR A 3 -3.98 -18.96 -2.81
N LYS A 4 -2.81 -18.53 -3.28
CA LYS A 4 -1.52 -19.05 -2.84
C LYS A 4 -1.19 -18.54 -1.44
N CYS A 5 -0.90 -19.44 -0.51
CA CYS A 5 -0.50 -19.06 0.84
C CYS A 5 0.93 -18.47 0.82
N PRO A 6 1.18 -17.28 1.39
CA PRO A 6 2.52 -16.69 1.44
C PRO A 6 3.48 -17.43 2.38
N PHE A 7 2.96 -18.27 3.29
CA PHE A 7 3.78 -19.00 4.27
C PHE A 7 4.21 -20.38 3.78
N CYS A 8 3.27 -21.19 3.29
CA CYS A 8 3.54 -22.57 2.85
C CYS A 8 3.53 -22.74 1.32
N LYS A 9 3.25 -21.67 0.56
CA LYS A 9 3.22 -21.63 -0.91
C LYS A 9 2.20 -22.56 -1.60
N LYS A 10 1.38 -23.29 -0.83
CA LYS A 10 0.29 -24.13 -1.35
C LYS A 10 -0.94 -23.30 -1.76
N LEU A 11 -1.67 -23.79 -2.77
CA LEU A 11 -2.90 -23.19 -3.32
C LEU A 11 -4.14 -23.70 -2.57
N SER A 12 -4.20 -23.47 -1.27
CA SER A 12 -5.26 -24.01 -0.38
C SER A 12 -5.87 -22.95 0.54
N ALA A 13 -5.67 -21.67 0.21
CA ALA A 13 -6.24 -20.59 1.01
C ALA A 13 -7.70 -20.31 0.63
N VAL A 14 -8.54 -20.19 1.67
CA VAL A 14 -9.98 -19.89 1.57
C VAL A 14 -10.27 -18.49 2.11
N LYS A 15 -11.29 -17.85 1.55
CA LYS A 15 -11.79 -16.54 1.99
C LYS A 15 -12.51 -16.70 3.33
N GLN A 16 -12.11 -15.92 4.33
CA GLN A 16 -12.62 -16.02 5.69
C GLN A 16 -12.87 -14.61 6.26
N GLY A 17 -13.95 -13.98 5.78
CA GLY A 17 -14.37 -12.65 6.21
C GLY A 17 -13.45 -11.50 5.77
N TYR A 18 -13.61 -10.34 6.41
CA TYR A 18 -12.91 -9.11 6.04
C TYR A 18 -12.24 -8.45 7.23
N ARG A 19 -11.03 -7.94 7.03
CA ARG A 19 -10.41 -6.98 7.95
C ARG A 19 -10.91 -5.58 7.59
N LYS A 20 -11.49 -4.86 8.55
CA LYS A 20 -11.90 -3.47 8.38
C LYS A 20 -10.84 -2.54 8.98
N ASN A 21 -10.34 -1.60 8.17
CA ASN A 21 -9.47 -0.51 8.59
C ASN A 21 -10.14 0.83 8.21
N LYS A 22 -9.58 1.96 8.68
CA LYS A 22 -10.06 3.31 8.30
C LYS A 22 -10.03 3.57 6.78
N THR A 23 -9.12 2.91 6.06
CA THR A 23 -8.97 3.04 4.61
C THR A 23 -9.88 2.13 3.79
N GLY A 24 -10.49 1.11 4.41
CA GLY A 24 -11.35 0.18 3.69
C GLY A 24 -11.40 -1.22 4.28
N LYS A 25 -12.07 -2.12 3.56
CA LYS A 25 -12.20 -3.54 3.90
C LYS A 25 -11.23 -4.34 3.03
N LYS A 26 -10.39 -5.16 3.65
CA LYS A 26 -9.49 -6.11 2.96
C LYS A 26 -9.95 -7.54 3.20
N GLN A 27 -9.93 -8.36 2.14
CA GLN A 27 -10.27 -9.78 2.25
C GLN A 27 -9.26 -10.50 3.15
N LYS A 28 -9.77 -11.23 4.15
CA LYS A 28 -8.95 -12.08 5.00
C LYS A 28 -8.99 -13.51 4.44
N TYR A 29 -7.84 -14.17 4.42
CA TYR A 29 -7.68 -15.54 3.96
C TYR A 29 -7.11 -16.42 5.08
N GLN A 30 -7.54 -17.68 5.10
CA GLN A 30 -6.96 -18.73 5.95
C GLN A 30 -6.43 -19.85 5.06
N CYS A 31 -5.19 -20.28 5.30
CA CYS A 31 -4.65 -21.45 4.63
C CYS A 31 -5.11 -22.72 5.36
N LEU A 32 -5.72 -23.66 4.64
CA LEU A 32 -6.15 -24.94 5.22
C LEU A 32 -4.99 -25.90 5.52
N GLU A 33 -3.83 -25.69 4.89
CA GLU A 33 -2.66 -26.58 5.06
C GLU A 33 -1.81 -26.22 6.27
N CYS A 34 -1.59 -24.92 6.51
CA CYS A 34 -0.74 -24.46 7.61
C CYS A 34 -1.52 -23.73 8.70
N GLY A 35 -2.85 -23.61 8.57
CA GLY A 35 -3.74 -22.93 9.53
C GLY A 35 -3.56 -21.40 9.63
N LYS A 36 -2.53 -20.84 8.98
CA LYS A 36 -2.16 -19.42 9.11
C LYS A 36 -3.11 -18.49 8.37
N TRP A 37 -3.32 -17.33 8.96
CA TRP A 37 -4.10 -16.25 8.42
C TRP A 37 -3.23 -15.26 7.66
N PHE A 38 -3.72 -14.78 6.53
CA PHE A 38 -3.07 -13.70 5.79
C PHE A 38 -4.08 -12.81 5.09
N ILE A 39 -3.57 -11.69 4.61
CA ILE A 39 -4.28 -10.73 3.77
C ILE A 39 -3.43 -10.60 2.53
N GLU A 40 -4.09 -10.49 1.39
CA GLU A 40 -3.44 -10.23 0.11
C GLU A 40 -2.63 -8.93 0.19
N ASP A 41 -1.39 -8.97 -0.30
CA ASP A 41 -0.51 -7.81 -0.29
C ASP A 41 -0.75 -7.02 -1.57
N ASP A 42 -1.36 -5.84 -1.41
CA ASP A 42 -1.60 -4.87 -2.47
C ASP A 42 -0.40 -3.92 -2.68
N GLY A 43 0.75 -4.19 -2.03
CA GLY A 43 1.92 -3.31 -2.05
C GLY A 43 1.86 -2.16 -1.02
N PHE A 44 0.70 -1.97 -0.37
CA PHE A 44 0.47 -0.93 0.63
C PHE A 44 0.37 -1.50 2.06
N LYS A 45 1.03 -2.65 2.29
CA LYS A 45 1.09 -3.27 3.61
C LYS A 45 1.64 -2.30 4.66
N ARG A 46 0.95 -2.28 5.81
CA ARG A 46 1.21 -1.42 6.98
C ARG A 46 1.12 0.09 6.73
N MET A 47 0.52 0.53 5.62
CA MET A 47 0.26 1.95 5.39
C MET A 47 -1.07 2.38 6.02
N ARG A 48 -1.10 3.60 6.58
CA ARG A 48 -2.30 4.21 7.20
C ARG A 48 -3.10 5.08 6.24
N HIS A 49 -2.42 5.66 5.25
CA HIS A 49 -3.03 6.47 4.20
C HIS A 49 -3.53 5.57 3.09
N LYS A 50 -4.45 6.09 2.27
CA LYS A 50 -4.96 5.31 1.16
C LYS A 50 -3.86 5.13 0.10
N PRO A 51 -3.86 4.02 -0.65
CA PRO A 51 -2.90 3.80 -1.73
C PRO A 51 -2.81 4.96 -2.71
N GLU A 52 -3.95 5.56 -3.06
CA GLU A 52 -4.04 6.63 -4.06
C GLU A 52 -3.25 7.87 -3.61
N ASP A 53 -3.42 8.29 -2.36
CA ASP A 53 -2.71 9.44 -1.78
C ASP A 53 -1.19 9.22 -1.77
N ILE A 54 -0.76 7.99 -1.46
CA ILE A 54 0.66 7.61 -1.40
C ILE A 54 1.26 7.62 -2.81
N VAL A 55 0.58 7.01 -3.76
CA VAL A 55 1.03 6.96 -5.17
C VAL A 55 1.14 8.38 -5.72
N ARG A 56 0.12 9.22 -5.51
CA ARG A 56 0.14 10.62 -5.95
C ARG A 56 1.30 11.39 -5.32
N ALA A 57 1.52 11.24 -4.01
CA ALA A 57 2.64 11.88 -3.33
C ALA A 57 4.00 11.49 -3.92
N VAL A 58 4.17 10.19 -4.21
CA VAL A 58 5.41 9.67 -4.76
C VAL A 58 5.59 10.15 -6.21
N SER A 59 4.57 10.09 -7.05
CA SER A 59 4.66 10.53 -8.45
C SER A 59 5.04 12.00 -8.55
N LEU A 60 4.34 12.87 -7.82
CA LEU A 60 4.60 14.31 -7.82
C LEU A 60 6.05 14.63 -7.40
N HIS A 61 6.60 13.90 -6.44
CA HIS A 61 8.00 14.09 -6.04
C HIS A 61 8.97 13.53 -7.09
N SER A 62 8.67 12.37 -7.68
CA SER A 62 9.44 11.79 -8.78
C SER A 62 9.47 12.70 -10.03
N ASP A 63 8.38 13.43 -10.28
CA ASP A 63 8.26 14.43 -11.35
C ASP A 63 9.05 15.73 -11.05
N GLY A 64 9.78 15.77 -9.94
CA GLY A 64 10.70 16.85 -9.58
C GLY A 64 10.13 17.90 -8.63
N MET A 65 8.88 17.76 -8.14
CA MET A 65 8.41 18.68 -7.10
C MET A 65 9.15 18.49 -5.79
N SER A 66 9.45 19.59 -5.10
CA SER A 66 10.02 19.53 -3.76
C SER A 66 9.03 18.92 -2.77
N LEU A 67 9.54 18.27 -1.72
CA LEU A 67 8.70 17.69 -0.65
C LEU A 67 7.70 18.69 -0.05
N PHE A 68 8.05 19.99 -0.03
CA PHE A 68 7.15 21.04 0.44
C PHE A 68 6.01 21.30 -0.54
N LYS A 69 6.31 21.43 -1.84
CA LYS A 69 5.30 21.59 -2.90
C LYS A 69 4.37 20.39 -2.95
N THR A 70 4.92 19.17 -2.92
CA THR A 70 4.14 17.93 -2.89
C THR A 70 3.20 17.88 -1.69
N LYS A 71 3.69 18.23 -0.49
CA LYS A 71 2.86 18.30 0.72
C LYS A 71 1.68 19.27 0.56
N ASN A 72 1.94 20.46 0.03
CA ASN A 72 0.89 21.46 -0.16
C ASN A 72 -0.12 21.03 -1.23
N HIS A 73 0.34 20.40 -2.31
CA HIS A 73 -0.54 19.88 -3.36
C HIS A 73 -1.50 18.82 -2.81
N ILE A 74 -0.98 17.82 -2.07
CA ILE A 74 -1.81 16.77 -1.44
C ILE A 74 -2.83 17.36 -0.47
N TRP A 75 -2.42 18.38 0.30
CA TRP A 75 -3.35 19.07 1.19
C TRP A 75 -4.46 19.77 0.41
N GLN A 76 -4.12 20.50 -0.64
CA GLN A 76 -5.06 21.33 -1.40
C GLN A 76 -6.04 20.50 -2.23
N HIS A 77 -5.56 19.43 -2.88
CA HIS A 77 -6.38 18.63 -3.79
C HIS A 77 -7.04 17.42 -3.13
N ASP A 78 -6.33 16.72 -2.23
CA ASP A 78 -6.84 15.50 -1.61
C ASP A 78 -7.32 15.73 -0.15
N GLY A 79 -7.07 16.91 0.43
CA GLY A 79 -7.41 17.21 1.83
C GLY A 79 -6.57 16.44 2.86
N VAL A 80 -5.52 15.76 2.41
CA VAL A 80 -4.74 14.84 3.25
C VAL A 80 -3.56 15.56 3.90
N LYS A 81 -3.56 15.59 5.24
CA LYS A 81 -2.49 16.20 6.03
C LYS A 81 -1.33 15.22 6.20
N VAL A 82 -0.22 15.47 5.52
CA VAL A 82 1.01 14.68 5.61
C VAL A 82 2.22 15.56 5.95
N THR A 83 3.25 14.96 6.53
CA THR A 83 4.51 15.66 6.77
C THR A 83 5.47 15.46 5.61
N LYS A 84 6.42 16.39 5.40
CA LYS A 84 7.50 16.22 4.41
C LYS A 84 8.28 14.92 4.62
N ARG A 85 8.49 14.52 5.88
CA ARG A 85 9.16 13.27 6.26
C ARG A 85 8.38 12.04 5.80
N THR A 86 7.05 12.07 5.94
CA THR A 86 6.17 11.00 5.46
C THR A 86 6.33 10.80 3.96
N ILE A 87 6.30 11.88 3.18
CA ILE A 87 6.47 11.85 1.72
C ILE A 87 7.84 11.29 1.36
N SER A 88 8.91 11.77 1.99
CA SER A 88 10.27 11.26 1.77
C SER A 88 10.40 9.75 2.07
N GLN A 89 9.77 9.26 3.14
CA GLN A 89 9.74 7.83 3.47
C GLN A 89 8.96 7.01 2.43
N TRP A 90 7.84 7.54 1.93
CA TRP A 90 7.10 6.89 0.85
C TRP A 90 7.93 6.82 -0.42
N THR A 91 8.54 7.92 -0.84
CA THR A 91 9.41 7.93 -2.01
C THR A 91 10.54 6.93 -1.83
N LYS A 92 11.24 6.89 -0.68
CA LYS A 92 12.29 5.90 -0.43
C LYS A 92 11.79 4.45 -0.46
N LYS A 93 10.58 4.21 0.05
CA LYS A 93 9.98 2.87 0.08
C LYS A 93 9.55 2.40 -1.31
N TYR A 94 9.06 3.31 -2.14
CA TYR A 94 8.45 3.02 -3.43
C TYR A 94 9.33 3.41 -4.64
N SER A 95 10.50 4.00 -4.42
CA SER A 95 11.44 4.43 -5.48
C SER A 95 11.92 3.26 -6.34
N ASN A 96 12.01 2.06 -5.78
CA ASN A 96 12.45 0.88 -6.52
C ASN A 96 11.37 0.35 -7.47
N PHE A 97 10.10 0.68 -7.25
CA PHE A 97 9.00 0.31 -8.15
C PHE A 97 8.91 1.21 -9.39
N LEU A 98 9.44 2.44 -9.33
CA LEU A 98 9.41 3.40 -10.44
C LEU A 98 10.67 3.38 -11.32
N LYS A 99 11.67 2.55 -10.98
CA LYS A 99 12.90 2.40 -11.77
C LYS A 99 12.83 1.31 -12.85
N SER A 100 11.71 0.59 -12.95
CA SER A 100 11.56 -0.52 -13.91
C SER A 100 11.11 -0.11 -15.31
N ASP A 101 10.90 1.18 -15.56
CA ASP A 101 10.46 1.69 -16.86
C ASP A 101 11.62 2.44 -17.56
N ASN A 102 12.76 1.77 -17.75
CA ASN A 102 13.85 2.18 -18.64
C ASN A 102 14.43 0.96 -19.37
#